data_AF-A0A7C7VR48-F1
#
_entry.id   AF-A0A7C7VR48-F1
#
_cell.length_a   1.000
_cell.length_b   1.000
_cell.length_c   1.000
_cell.angle_alpha   90.00
_cell.angle_beta   90.00
_cell.angle_gamma   90.00
#
_symmetry.space_group_name_H-M   'P 1'
#
loop_
_entity.id
_entity.type
_entity.pdbx_description
1 polymer ?
#
loop_
_entity_poly.entity_id
_entity_poly.type
_entity_poly.pdbx_seq_one_letter_code
_entity_poly.pdbx_strand_id
1 'polypeptide(L)'
;AEKLQVAVHLAQLAGPEILYIDKIETHRSLPLYSRIGRKAPIYCTGLGKALLAFSPPERIRLILDQVDLRPYTRNTITEREVLLRELQKIREKGYAVDREEHEEGISCIAAPIFDFCNEPIAAISVTDLSRKILLNEESYAKEVLRFSEAISKAIGKTSREGGDSG
;
A
#
# COMPACT_ATOMS: atom_id res chain seq x y z
N ALA A 1 10.77 -8.05 -8.21
CA ALA A 1 10.86 -9.40 -7.64
C ALA A 1 12.30 -9.94 -7.68
N GLU A 2 12.93 -10.05 -8.86
CA GLU A 2 14.26 -10.65 -9.03
C GLU A 2 15.37 -10.03 -8.15
N LYS A 3 15.47 -8.70 -8.11
CA LYS A 3 16.48 -7.99 -7.32
C LYS A 3 16.36 -8.25 -5.81
N LEU A 4 15.13 -8.28 -5.29
CA LEU A 4 14.87 -8.30 -3.84
C LEU A 4 14.54 -9.70 -3.31
N GLN A 5 14.25 -10.65 -4.20
CA GLN A 5 13.84 -12.01 -3.87
C GLN A 5 12.66 -12.02 -2.86
N VAL A 6 11.67 -11.15 -3.10
CA VAL A 6 10.42 -11.00 -2.34
C VAL A 6 9.24 -10.95 -3.31
N ALA A 7 8.06 -11.33 -2.84
CA ALA A 7 6.84 -11.22 -3.62
C ALA A 7 6.49 -9.75 -3.86
N VAL A 8 5.96 -9.45 -5.05
CA VAL A 8 5.49 -8.11 -5.43
C VAL A 8 4.01 -8.20 -5.75
N HIS A 9 3.23 -7.22 -5.28
CA HIS A 9 1.80 -7.13 -5.56
C HIS A 9 1.47 -5.78 -6.17
N LEU A 10 0.48 -5.78 -7.06
CA LEU A 10 -0.17 -4.57 -7.57
C LEU A 10 -1.66 -4.67 -7.24
N ALA A 11 -2.24 -3.61 -6.70
CA ALA A 11 -3.66 -3.56 -6.38
C ALA A 11 -4.27 -2.19 -6.66
N GLN A 12 -5.58 -2.19 -6.90
CA GLN A 12 -6.40 -0.99 -7.03
C GLN A 12 -7.47 -0.94 -5.95
N LEU A 13 -8.02 0.25 -5.73
CA LEU A 13 -9.15 0.45 -4.84
C LEU A 13 -10.42 -0.20 -5.42
N ALA A 14 -11.15 -0.94 -4.58
CA ALA A 14 -12.42 -1.58 -4.93
C ALA A 14 -13.45 -1.38 -3.79
N GLY A 15 -13.90 -0.13 -3.61
CA GLY A 15 -14.78 0.24 -2.49
C GLY A 15 -14.01 0.23 -1.15
N PRO A 16 -14.51 -0.46 -0.11
CA PRO A 16 -13.82 -0.60 1.19
C PRO A 16 -12.68 -1.64 1.18
N GLU A 17 -12.32 -2.14 0.01
CA GLU A 17 -11.34 -3.20 -0.20
C GLU A 17 -10.30 -2.79 -1.25
N ILE A 18 -9.20 -3.52 -1.32
CA ILE A 18 -8.32 -3.54 -2.47
C ILE A 18 -8.61 -4.76 -3.35
N LEU A 19 -8.38 -4.65 -4.66
CA LEU A 19 -8.39 -5.77 -5.60
C LEU A 19 -6.97 -6.01 -6.09
N TYR A 20 -6.43 -7.20 -5.88
CA TYR A 20 -5.14 -7.59 -6.47
C TYR A 20 -5.30 -7.76 -7.97
N ILE A 21 -4.53 -7.00 -8.74
CA ILE A 21 -4.58 -7.02 -10.22
C ILE A 21 -3.33 -7.64 -10.83
N ASP A 22 -2.22 -7.68 -10.11
CA ASP A 22 -1.01 -8.39 -10.52
C ASP A 22 -0.25 -8.92 -9.30
N LYS A 23 0.52 -9.99 -9.51
CA LYS A 23 1.33 -10.65 -8.49
C LYS A 23 2.54 -11.31 -9.15
N ILE A 24 3.73 -10.95 -8.66
CA ILE A 24 4.97 -11.66 -9.00
C ILE A 24 5.45 -12.39 -7.75
N GLU A 25 5.39 -13.71 -7.77
CA GLU A 25 5.95 -14.57 -6.74
C GLU A 25 7.44 -14.83 -6.99
N THR A 26 8.18 -15.10 -5.92
CA THR A 26 9.55 -15.61 -6.01
C THR A 26 9.56 -17.09 -5.64
N HIS A 27 10.62 -17.81 -5.97
CA HIS A 27 10.74 -19.25 -5.73
C HIS A 27 10.68 -19.66 -4.24
N ARG A 28 10.68 -18.69 -3.32
CA ARG A 28 10.37 -18.93 -1.91
C ARG A 28 8.85 -18.87 -1.75
N SER A 29 8.20 -20.02 -1.89
CA SER A 29 6.76 -20.18 -1.70
C SER A 29 6.36 -19.90 -0.25
N LEU A 30 6.21 -18.64 0.12
CA LEU A 30 5.39 -18.27 1.27
C LEU A 30 3.93 -18.55 0.89
N PRO A 31 3.15 -19.21 1.76
CA PRO A 31 1.74 -19.44 1.51
C PRO A 31 0.95 -18.14 1.71
N LEU A 32 1.19 -17.14 0.85
CA LEU A 32 0.52 -15.85 0.90
C LEU A 32 -0.93 -16.03 0.49
N TYR A 33 -1.85 -15.42 1.26
CA TYR A 33 -3.27 -15.46 0.96
C TYR A 33 -3.66 -14.66 -0.30
N SER A 34 -2.77 -13.81 -0.81
CA SER A 34 -2.98 -12.96 -1.99
C SER A 34 -3.07 -13.77 -3.30
N ARG A 35 -4.02 -13.41 -4.17
CA ARG A 35 -4.19 -13.94 -5.54
C ARG A 35 -4.78 -12.86 -6.44
N ILE A 36 -4.41 -12.84 -7.71
CA ILE A 36 -5.02 -11.94 -8.70
C ILE A 36 -6.54 -12.18 -8.74
N GLY A 37 -7.33 -11.11 -8.78
CA GLY A 37 -8.79 -11.14 -8.71
C GLY A 37 -9.36 -11.25 -7.29
N ARG A 38 -8.52 -11.46 -6.27
CA ARG A 38 -8.94 -11.51 -4.88
C ARG A 38 -9.01 -10.11 -4.28
N LYS A 39 -9.92 -9.94 -3.33
CA LYS A 39 -10.01 -8.74 -2.51
C LYS A 39 -9.40 -8.91 -1.12
N ALA A 40 -8.96 -7.80 -0.53
CA ALA A 40 -8.53 -7.73 0.87
C ALA A 40 -8.93 -6.38 1.50
N PRO A 41 -9.05 -6.30 2.84
CA PRO A 41 -9.50 -5.07 3.48
C PRO A 41 -8.49 -3.92 3.29
N ILE A 42 -9.02 -2.72 3.09
CA ILE A 42 -8.18 -1.55 2.81
C ILE A 42 -7.38 -1.07 4.04
N TYR A 43 -7.90 -1.29 5.25
CA TYR A 43 -7.35 -0.68 6.47
C TYR A 43 -6.20 -1.47 7.11
N CYS A 44 -6.07 -2.76 6.82
CA CYS A 44 -5.05 -3.63 7.43
C CYS A 44 -4.02 -4.17 6.44
N THR A 45 -4.10 -3.78 5.16
CA THR A 45 -3.09 -4.13 4.15
C THR A 45 -2.21 -2.94 3.85
N GLY A 46 -0.92 -3.18 3.54
CA GLY A 46 0.00 -2.09 3.17
C GLY A 46 -0.49 -1.35 1.93
N LEU A 47 -0.93 -2.10 0.91
CA LEU A 47 -1.52 -1.57 -0.32
C LEU A 47 -2.73 -0.66 -0.06
N GLY A 48 -3.66 -1.13 0.78
CA GLY A 48 -4.86 -0.40 1.11
C GLY A 48 -4.56 0.88 1.90
N LYS A 49 -3.70 0.79 2.92
CA LYS A 49 -3.29 1.97 3.70
C LYS A 49 -2.54 2.99 2.83
N ALA A 50 -1.71 2.53 1.88
CA ALA A 50 -1.05 3.41 0.92
C ALA A 50 -2.05 4.13 -0.01
N LEU A 51 -3.06 3.43 -0.54
CA LEU A 51 -4.13 4.05 -1.33
C LEU A 51 -4.96 5.04 -0.51
N LEU A 52 -5.32 4.65 0.71
CA LEU A 52 -6.19 5.44 1.57
C LEU A 52 -5.49 6.71 2.07
N ALA A 53 -4.21 6.64 2.46
CA ALA A 53 -3.46 7.78 2.99
C ALA A 53 -3.28 8.94 1.99
N PHE A 54 -3.32 8.63 0.70
CA PHE A 54 -3.16 9.60 -0.39
C PHE A 54 -4.46 9.94 -1.11
N SER A 55 -5.58 9.31 -0.70
CA SER A 55 -6.90 9.64 -1.23
C SER A 55 -7.39 11.01 -0.72
N PRO A 56 -8.27 11.70 -1.46
CA PRO A 56 -8.91 12.92 -0.96
C PRO A 56 -9.65 12.69 0.37
N PRO A 57 -9.68 13.66 1.30
CA PRO A 57 -10.32 13.50 2.61
C PRO A 57 -11.77 13.00 2.55
N GLU A 58 -12.54 13.45 1.56
CA GLU A 58 -13.91 13.04 1.33
C GLU A 58 -14.00 11.56 0.95
N ARG A 59 -13.07 11.09 0.10
CA ARG A 59 -12.98 9.67 -0.30
C ARG A 59 -12.57 8.79 0.89
N ILE A 60 -11.63 9.25 1.72
CA ILE A 60 -11.25 8.55 2.96
C ILE A 60 -12.47 8.39 3.86
N ARG A 61 -13.21 9.47 4.11
CA ARG A 61 -14.43 9.44 4.93
C ARG A 61 -15.45 8.45 4.39
N LEU A 62 -15.78 8.54 3.08
CA LEU A 62 -16.75 7.66 2.43
C LEU A 62 -16.37 6.18 2.50
N ILE A 63 -15.07 5.86 2.37
CA ILE A 63 -14.56 4.49 2.50
C ILE A 63 -14.69 4.03 3.95
N LEU A 64 -14.20 4.81 4.91
CA LEU A 64 -14.21 4.44 6.33
C LEU A 64 -15.62 4.31 6.91
N ASP A 65 -16.61 5.00 6.35
CA ASP A 65 -18.02 4.84 6.74
C ASP A 65 -18.62 3.50 6.28
N GLN A 66 -17.98 2.80 5.34
CA GLN A 66 -18.37 1.48 4.84
C GLN A 66 -17.50 0.34 5.37
N VAL A 67 -16.45 0.65 6.14
CA VAL A 67 -15.49 -0.33 6.66
C VAL A 67 -15.84 -0.70 8.09
N ASP A 68 -15.99 -1.99 8.33
CA ASP A 68 -15.98 -2.57 9.68
C ASP A 68 -14.53 -2.96 10.02
N LEU A 69 -13.92 -2.30 11.01
CA LEU A 69 -12.51 -2.47 11.40
C LEU A 69 -12.32 -3.74 12.25
N ARG A 70 -12.62 -4.90 11.65
CA ARG A 70 -12.47 -6.20 12.30
C ARG A 70 -11.01 -6.56 12.56
N PRO A 71 -10.69 -7.19 13.68
CA PRO A 71 -9.35 -7.74 13.89
C PRO A 71 -9.12 -8.96 12.98
N TYR A 72 -8.02 -8.96 12.24
CA TYR A 72 -7.51 -10.11 11.51
C TYR A 72 -6.37 -10.80 12.28
N THR A 73 -5.61 -10.00 13.01
CA THR A 73 -4.54 -10.41 13.92
C THR A 73 -4.58 -9.54 15.17
N ARG A 74 -3.70 -9.81 16.14
CA ARG A 74 -3.51 -8.95 17.31
C ARG A 74 -2.96 -7.55 17.00
N ASN A 75 -2.37 -7.35 15.82
CA ASN A 75 -1.75 -6.08 15.42
C ASN A 75 -2.70 -5.23 14.57
N THR A 76 -3.83 -5.78 14.11
CA THR A 76 -4.78 -5.04 13.29
C THR A 76 -5.27 -3.78 13.99
N ILE A 77 -5.19 -2.64 13.32
CA ILE A 77 -5.78 -1.39 13.82
C ILE A 77 -7.30 -1.50 13.74
N THR A 78 -7.96 -1.50 14.90
CA THR A 78 -9.43 -1.59 15.03
C THR A 78 -10.11 -0.28 15.42
N GLU A 79 -9.32 0.75 15.72
CA GLU A 79 -9.82 2.08 16.10
C GLU A 79 -9.64 3.10 14.99
N ARG A 80 -10.73 3.79 14.61
CA ARG A 80 -10.73 4.78 13.52
C ARG A 80 -9.71 5.90 13.74
N GLU A 81 -9.62 6.43 14.96
CA GLU A 81 -8.68 7.51 15.28
C GLU A 81 -7.21 7.06 15.19
N VAL A 82 -6.93 5.80 15.56
CA VAL A 82 -5.59 5.22 15.41
C VAL A 82 -5.26 5.06 13.93
N LEU A 83 -6.21 4.58 13.12
CA LEU A 83 -6.03 4.43 11.67
C LEU A 83 -5.76 5.78 11.01
N LEU A 84 -6.55 6.82 11.34
CA LEU A 84 -6.34 8.16 10.78
C LEU A 84 -4.95 8.72 11.11
N ARG A 85 -4.46 8.53 12.34
CA ARG A 85 -3.08 8.90 12.71
C ARG A 85 -2.03 8.11 11.94
N GLU A 86 -2.28 6.83 11.67
CA GLU A 86 -1.38 6.01 10.87
C GLU A 86 -1.35 6.48 9.41
N LEU A 87 -2.50 6.79 8.82
CA LEU A 87 -2.58 7.34 7.46
C LEU A 87 -1.83 8.67 7.34
N GLN A 88 -1.86 9.53 8.37
CA GLN A 88 -1.06 10.75 8.38
C GLN A 88 0.44 10.45 8.32
N LYS A 89 0.94 9.52 9.14
CA LYS A 89 2.37 9.12 9.10
C LYS A 89 2.76 8.54 7.75
N ILE A 90 1.86 7.75 7.14
CA ILE A 90 2.08 7.18 5.81
C ILE A 90 2.21 8.29 4.77
N ARG A 91 1.38 9.32 4.85
CA ARG A 91 1.44 10.48 3.97
C ARG A 91 2.75 11.26 4.13
N GLU A 92 3.23 11.43 5.36
CA GLU A 92 4.52 12.07 5.65
C GLU A 92 5.72 11.26 5.14
N LYS A 93 5.66 9.93 5.25
CA LYS A 93 6.73 9.02 4.83
C LYS A 93 6.75 8.70 3.33
N GLY A 94 5.61 8.76 2.65
CA GLY A 94 5.45 8.33 1.26
C GLY A 94 5.05 6.86 1.08
N TYR A 95 5.10 6.04 2.14
CA TYR A 95 4.85 4.60 2.05
C TYR A 95 4.15 4.08 3.31
N ALA A 96 3.44 2.96 3.14
CA ALA A 96 2.77 2.23 4.19
C ALA A 96 3.54 0.97 4.59
N VAL A 97 3.42 0.58 5.85
CA VAL A 97 3.90 -0.70 6.37
C VAL A 97 2.74 -1.44 7.01
N ASP A 98 2.51 -2.67 6.58
CA ASP A 98 1.65 -3.64 7.25
C ASP A 98 2.52 -4.47 8.20
N ARG A 99 2.33 -4.27 9.50
CA ARG A 99 3.12 -4.94 10.55
C ARG A 99 2.38 -6.16 11.11
N GLU A 100 2.12 -7.13 10.23
CA GLU A 100 1.32 -8.32 10.56
C GLU A 100 -0.13 -7.97 10.90
N GLU A 101 -0.70 -6.95 10.26
CA GLU A 101 -2.06 -6.46 10.51
C GLU A 101 -3.12 -7.30 9.78
N HIS A 102 -2.78 -7.88 8.62
CA HIS A 102 -3.67 -8.74 7.86
C HIS A 102 -3.37 -10.24 8.05
N GLU A 103 -2.09 -10.62 8.11
CA GLU A 103 -1.63 -12.01 8.23
C GLU A 103 -0.49 -12.10 9.25
N GLU A 104 -0.58 -13.02 10.22
CA GLU A 104 0.50 -13.23 11.20
C GLU A 104 1.78 -13.75 10.51
N GLY A 105 2.94 -13.22 10.92
CA GLY A 105 4.24 -13.60 10.34
C GLY A 105 4.53 -12.99 8.96
N ILE A 106 3.59 -12.25 8.37
CA ILE A 106 3.73 -11.59 7.08
C ILE A 106 3.67 -10.08 7.25
N SER A 107 4.59 -9.38 6.58
CA SER A 107 4.54 -7.92 6.49
C SER A 107 4.70 -7.48 5.06
N CYS A 108 4.20 -6.29 4.76
CA CYS A 108 4.45 -5.68 3.47
C CYS A 108 4.75 -4.19 3.57
N ILE A 109 5.50 -3.69 2.60
CA ILE A 109 5.77 -2.27 2.41
C ILE A 109 5.17 -1.87 1.08
N ALA A 110 4.37 -0.82 1.06
CA ALA A 110 3.63 -0.40 -0.12
C ALA A 110 3.70 1.10 -0.36
N ALA A 111 3.62 1.51 -1.62
CA ALA A 111 3.52 2.91 -2.02
C ALA A 111 2.41 3.10 -3.07
N PRO A 112 1.73 4.25 -3.05
CA PRO A 112 0.72 4.60 -4.05
C PRO A 112 1.36 4.83 -5.42
N ILE A 113 0.60 4.61 -6.49
CA ILE A 113 0.93 4.96 -7.86
C ILE A 113 -0.07 6.03 -8.28
N PHE A 114 0.44 7.14 -8.81
CA PHE A 114 -0.37 8.28 -9.17
C PHE A 114 -0.52 8.43 -10.68
N ASP A 115 -1.69 8.92 -11.09
CA ASP A 115 -1.95 9.31 -12.48
C ASP A 115 -1.53 10.77 -12.76
N PHE A 116 -1.91 11.27 -13.94
CA PHE A 116 -1.66 12.65 -14.39
C PHE A 116 -2.44 13.71 -13.58
N CYS A 117 -3.52 13.33 -12.89
CA CYS A 117 -4.26 14.18 -11.97
C CYS A 117 -3.67 14.15 -10.55
N ASN A 118 -2.60 13.40 -10.33
CA ASN A 118 -2.01 13.15 -9.01
C ASN A 118 -3.00 12.44 -8.06
N GLU A 119 -3.91 11.63 -8.60
CA GLU A 119 -4.76 10.72 -7.83
C GLU A 119 -4.09 9.35 -7.64
N PRO A 120 -4.20 8.71 -6.45
CA PRO A 120 -3.64 7.38 -6.21
C PRO A 120 -4.52 6.30 -6.85
N ILE A 121 -4.23 5.93 -8.09
CA ILE A 121 -5.05 4.97 -8.85
C ILE A 121 -4.73 3.50 -8.54
N ALA A 122 -3.53 3.22 -8.03
CA ALA A 122 -3.08 1.88 -7.68
C ALA A 122 -2.04 1.96 -6.55
N ALA A 123 -1.64 0.81 -6.01
CA ALA A 123 -0.49 0.69 -5.12
C ALA A 123 0.34 -0.54 -5.47
N ILE A 124 1.64 -0.43 -5.26
CA ILE A 124 2.60 -1.53 -5.40
C ILE A 124 3.18 -1.86 -4.03
N SER A 125 3.39 -3.14 -3.74
CA SER A 125 4.03 -3.58 -2.50
C SER A 125 5.08 -4.65 -2.71
N VAL A 126 5.97 -4.77 -1.73
CA VAL A 126 6.80 -5.95 -1.49
C VAL A 126 6.32 -6.66 -0.23
N THR A 127 6.28 -7.99 -0.27
CA THR A 127 5.76 -8.84 0.81
C THR A 127 6.68 -10.02 1.07
N ASP A 128 6.98 -10.28 2.34
CA ASP A 128 7.79 -11.42 2.81
C ASP A 128 7.50 -11.65 4.31
N LEU A 129 8.24 -12.58 4.93
CA LEU A 129 8.26 -12.78 6.37
C LEU A 129 8.54 -11.45 7.10
N SER A 130 7.77 -11.18 8.15
CA SER A 130 7.85 -9.92 8.89
C SER A 130 9.24 -9.60 9.37
N ARG A 131 9.97 -10.58 9.93
CA ARG A 131 11.36 -10.38 10.36
C ARG A 131 12.24 -9.82 9.23
N LYS A 132 12.08 -10.30 8.00
CA LYS A 132 12.90 -9.87 6.86
C LYS A 132 12.50 -8.46 6.40
N ILE A 133 11.21 -8.19 6.27
CA ILE A 133 10.70 -6.87 5.88
C ILE A 133 11.09 -5.81 6.90
N LEU A 134 10.84 -6.05 8.18
CA LEU A 134 11.05 -5.06 9.24
C LEU A 134 12.53 -4.77 9.51
N LEU A 135 13.41 -5.77 9.42
CA LEU A 135 14.87 -5.56 9.53
C LEU A 135 15.45 -4.72 8.38
N ASN A 136 14.76 -4.66 7.24
CA ASN A 136 15.23 -3.98 6.03
C ASN A 136 14.24 -2.90 5.56
N GLU A 137 13.44 -2.36 6.48
CA GLU A 137 12.28 -1.52 6.16
C GLU A 137 12.65 -0.34 5.26
N GLU A 138 13.66 0.44 5.64
CA GLU A 138 14.08 1.62 4.87
C GLU A 138 14.60 1.27 3.47
N SER A 139 15.35 0.17 3.35
CA SER A 139 15.89 -0.30 2.08
C SER A 139 14.75 -0.72 1.13
N TYR A 140 13.79 -1.49 1.64
CA TYR A 140 12.62 -1.89 0.86
C TYR A 140 11.70 -0.71 0.53
N ALA A 141 11.47 0.21 1.47
CA ALA A 141 10.70 1.41 1.24
C ALA A 141 11.31 2.26 0.12
N LYS A 142 12.64 2.47 0.15
CA LYS A 142 13.34 3.21 -0.90
C LYS A 142 13.14 2.60 -2.29
N GLU A 143 13.22 1.27 -2.40
CA GLU A 143 13.01 0.58 -3.67
C GLU A 143 11.54 0.64 -4.12
N VAL A 144 10.60 0.39 -3.21
CA VAL A 144 9.15 0.47 -3.49
C VAL A 144 8.76 1.87 -3.96
N LEU A 145 9.24 2.92 -3.28
CA LEU A 145 9.02 4.31 -3.68
C LEU A 145 9.61 4.61 -5.06
N ARG A 146 10.83 4.14 -5.33
CA ARG A 146 11.47 4.28 -6.65
C ARG A 146 10.61 3.65 -7.75
N PHE A 147 10.06 2.45 -7.53
CA PHE A 147 9.20 1.80 -8.51
C PHE A 147 7.84 2.47 -8.64
N SER A 148 7.23 2.88 -7.52
CA SER A 148 5.99 3.66 -7.51
C SER A 148 6.14 4.93 -8.36
N GLU A 149 7.23 5.69 -8.17
CA GLU A 149 7.50 6.92 -8.93
C GLU A 149 7.77 6.62 -10.40
N ALA A 150 8.54 5.57 -10.72
CA ALA A 150 8.81 5.18 -12.09
C ALA A 150 7.53 4.78 -12.85
N ILE A 151 6.64 4.00 -12.22
CA ILE A 151 5.35 3.62 -12.80
C ILE A 151 4.46 4.85 -12.95
N SER A 152 4.38 5.70 -11.92
CA SER A 152 3.57 6.91 -11.96
C SER A 152 3.98 7.82 -13.12
N LYS A 153 5.28 8.03 -13.33
CA LYS A 153 5.80 8.80 -14.48
C LYS A 153 5.45 8.14 -15.82
N ALA A 154 5.58 6.83 -15.91
CA ALA A 154 5.26 6.08 -17.13
C ALA A 154 3.78 6.18 -17.52
N ILE A 155 2.88 6.37 -16.55
CA ILE A 155 1.43 6.55 -16.77
C ILE A 155 0.98 8.01 -16.77
N GLY A 156 1.92 8.96 -16.78
CA GLY A 156 1.63 10.38 -17.02
C GLY A 156 1.61 11.29 -15.80
N LYS A 157 2.05 10.86 -14.61
CA LYS A 157 2.28 11.77 -13.49
C LYS A 157 3.31 12.83 -13.90
N THR A 158 2.88 14.08 -13.97
CA THR A 158 3.76 15.21 -14.24
C THR A 158 4.43 15.68 -12.95
N SER A 159 5.72 15.98 -13.02
CA SER A 159 6.36 16.79 -11.98
C SER A 159 5.67 18.16 -12.05
N ARG A 160 5.08 18.66 -10.97
CA ARG A 160 4.76 20.09 -10.89
C ARG A 160 6.08 20.85 -10.96
N GLU A 161 6.49 21.27 -12.16
CA GLU A 161 7.37 22.43 -12.28
C GLU A 161 6.62 23.63 -11.72
N GLY A 162 7.34 24.45 -10.95
CA GLY A 162 6.78 25.53 -10.14
C GLY A 162 5.78 26.38 -10.92
N GLY A 163 4.66 26.70 -10.25
CA GLY A 163 3.67 27.62 -10.77
C GLY A 163 4.37 28.90 -11.23
N ASP A 164 4.19 29.18 -12.52
CA ASP A 164 4.55 30.45 -13.12
C ASP A 164 3.87 31.56 -12.31
N SER A 165 4.69 32.45 -11.79
CA SER A 165 4.27 33.62 -11.03
C SER A 165 3.82 34.66 -12.05
N GLY A 166 2.54 34.61 -12.43
CA GLY A 166 1.86 35.64 -13.23
C GLY A 166 1.05 36.58 -12.37
#